data_AF-I4B785-F1
#
_entry.id   AF-I4B785-F1
#
_cell.length_a   1.000
_cell.length_b   1.000
_cell.length_c   1.000
_cell.angle_alpha   90.00
_cell.angle_beta   90.00
_cell.angle_gamma   90.00
#
_symmetry.space_group_name_H-M   'P 1'
#
loop_
_entity.id
_entity.type
_entity.pdbx_description
1 polymer ?
#
loop_
_entity_poly.entity_id
_entity_poly.type
_entity_poly.pdbx_seq_one_letter_code
_entity_poly.pdbx_strand_id
1 'polypeptide(L)' 'MKALLDMETEQVEALSHICKRDGISRAEAIRRAIDYYAAHTLQAGSIDEHFGHFRGKPIDALGYVDSLRNDW' A
#
# COMPACT_ATOMS: atom_id res chain seq x y z
N MET A 1 1.28 -2.02 8.32
CA MET A 1 2.05 -0.79 8.06
C MET A 1 1.17 0.42 8.38
N LYS A 2 1.73 1.51 8.92
CA LYS A 2 1.01 2.75 9.19
C LYS A 2 1.65 3.87 8.35
N ALA A 3 0.83 4.77 7.81
CA ALA A 3 1.27 5.96 7.09
C ALA A 3 0.53 7.17 7.65
N LEU A 4 1.22 8.31 7.72
CA LEU A 4 0.62 9.60 8.01
C LEU A 4 0.33 10.29 6.68
N LEU A 5 -0.87 10.84 6.53
CA LEU A 5 -1.29 11.61 5.36
C LEU A 5 -1.73 12.99 5.85
N ASP A 6 -1.16 14.02 5.26
CA ASP A 6 -1.68 15.37 5.38
C ASP A 6 -2.87 15.51 4.42
N MET A 7 -3.99 15.99 4.93
CA MET A 7 -5.23 16.14 4.18
C MET A 7 -5.87 17.48 4.53
N GLU A 8 -6.42 18.14 3.52
CA GLU A 8 -7.24 19.33 3.74
C GLU A 8 -8.56 18.95 4.43
N THR A 9 -9.14 19.89 5.17
CA THR A 9 -10.41 19.65 5.90
C THR A 9 -11.51 19.13 5.00
N GLU A 10 -11.64 19.68 3.79
CA GLU A 10 -12.64 19.26 2.79
C GLU A 10 -12.45 17.79 2.37
N GLN A 11 -11.20 17.33 2.26
CA GLN A 11 -10.89 15.94 1.92
C GLN A 11 -11.26 14.97 3.05
N VAL A 12 -11.08 15.39 4.31
CA VAL A 12 -11.48 14.62 5.49
C VAL A 12 -13.01 14.48 5.55
N GLU A 13 -13.73 15.55 5.25
CA GLU A 13 -15.20 15.53 5.18
C GLU A 13 -15.71 14.64 4.05
N ALA A 14 -15.15 14.77 2.85
CA ALA A 14 -15.49 13.91 1.71
C ALA A 14 -15.26 12.43 2.04
N LEU A 15 -14.13 12.09 2.67
CA LEU A 15 -13.83 10.72 3.11
C LEU A 15 -14.87 10.21 4.11
N SER A 16 -15.28 11.04 5.07
CA SER A 16 -16.33 10.71 6.06
C SER A 16 -17.67 10.41 5.37
N HIS A 17 -18.06 11.23 4.39
CA HIS A 17 -19.28 11.01 3.62
C HIS A 17 -19.25 9.68 2.85
N ILE A 18 -18.14 9.36 2.18
CA ILE A 18 -17.97 8.08 1.46
C ILE A 18 -18.10 6.91 2.44
N CYS A 19 -17.42 6.96 3.58
CA CYS A 19 -17.46 5.89 4.58
C CYS A 19 -18.89 5.65 5.10
N LYS A 20 -19.65 6.72 5.38
CA LYS A 20 -21.04 6.62 5.84
C LYS A 20 -21.97 6.09 4.76
N ARG A 21 -21.85 6.58 3.53
CA ARG A 21 -22.66 6.15 2.39
C ARG A 21 -22.49 4.66 2.09
N ASP A 22 -21.24 4.19 2.12
CA ASP A 22 -20.89 2.83 1.69
C ASP A 22 -20.82 1.83 2.86
N GLY A 23 -20.96 2.30 4.11
CA GLY A 23 -20.89 1.46 5.31
C GLY A 23 -19.50 0.83 5.54
N ILE A 24 -18.43 1.51 5.13
CA ILE A 24 -17.06 1.00 5.19
C ILE A 24 -16.17 1.79 6.15
N SER A 25 -15.08 1.17 6.60
CA SER A 25 -14.08 1.87 7.40
C SER A 25 -13.27 2.87 6.57
N ARG A 26 -12.72 3.91 7.22
CA ARG A 26 -11.79 4.87 6.59
C ARG A 26 -10.60 4.18 5.91
N ALA A 27 -10.05 3.15 6.55
CA ALA A 27 -8.92 2.40 6.01
C ALA A 27 -9.28 1.63 4.74
N GLU A 28 -10.52 1.11 4.64
CA GLU A 28 -11.02 0.46 3.42
C GLU A 28 -11.19 1.47 2.29
N ALA A 29 -11.78 2.64 2.57
CA ALA A 29 -11.94 3.70 1.58
C ALA A 29 -10.58 4.16 1.01
N ILE A 30 -9.58 4.34 1.87
CA ILE A 30 -8.21 4.70 1.45
C ILE A 30 -7.57 3.58 0.61
N ARG A 31 -7.73 2.30 1.00
CA ARG A 31 -7.21 1.18 0.20
C ARG A 31 -7.80 1.16 -1.21
N ARG A 32 -9.12 1.30 -1.34
CA ARG A 32 -9.79 1.39 -2.65
C ARG A 32 -9.30 2.57 -3.49
N ALA A 33 -9.07 3.73 -2.86
CA ALA A 33 -8.55 4.90 -3.56
C ALA A 33 -7.12 4.67 -4.09
N ILE A 34 -6.26 4.03 -3.29
CA ILE A 34 -4.90 3.66 -3.70
C ILE A 34 -4.96 2.63 -4.84
N ASP A 35 -5.77 1.58 -4.71
CA ASP A 35 -5.91 0.54 -5.75
C ASP A 35 -6.39 1.14 -7.07
N TYR A 36 -7.39 2.04 -6.99
CA TYR A 36 -7.89 2.77 -8.15
C TYR A 36 -6.81 3.65 -8.77
N TYR A 37 -6.12 4.46 -7.97
CA TYR A 37 -5.07 5.34 -8.47
C TYR A 37 -3.91 4.56 -9.11
N ALA A 38 -3.49 3.46 -8.48
CA ALA A 38 -2.45 2.58 -9.00
C ALA A 38 -2.84 1.97 -10.34
N ALA A 39 -4.06 1.42 -10.46
CA ALA A 39 -4.53 0.81 -11.70
C ALA A 39 -4.61 1.79 -12.89
N HIS A 40 -4.82 3.08 -12.61
CA HIS A 40 -4.96 4.12 -13.64
C HIS A 40 -3.66 4.91 -13.91
N THR A 41 -2.69 4.86 -13.00
CA THR A 41 -1.47 5.66 -13.08
C THR A 41 -0.25 4.79 -13.39
N LEU A 42 -0.19 3.60 -12.80
CA LEU A 42 0.86 2.65 -13.13
C LEU A 42 0.45 2.01 -14.46
N GLN A 43 1.24 2.24 -15.50
CA GLN A 43 1.18 1.36 -16.67
C GLN A 43 1.42 -0.05 -16.13
N ALA A 44 0.55 -0.99 -16.49
CA ALA A 44 0.80 -2.40 -16.21
C ALA A 44 2.08 -2.79 -16.97
N GLY A 45 3.24 -2.61 -16.34
CA GLY A 45 4.50 -3.18 -16.81
C GLY A 45 4.30 -4.68 -16.92
N SER A 46 4.92 -5.30 -17.93
CA SER A 46 4.82 -6.75 -18.07
C SER A 46 5.25 -7.39 -16.75
N ILE A 47 4.51 -8.39 -16.27
CA ILE A 47 4.94 -9.23 -15.15
C ILE A 47 6.39 -9.72 -15.36
N ASP A 48 6.81 -9.89 -16.62
CA ASP A 48 8.16 -10.27 -17.00
C ASP A 48 9.24 -9.24 -16.61
N GLU A 49 8.91 -7.95 -16.48
CA GLU A 49 9.85 -6.91 -16.02
C GLU A 49 10.11 -6.99 -14.50
N HIS A 50 9.19 -7.60 -13.74
CA HIS A 50 9.28 -7.72 -12.28
C HIS A 50 9.80 -9.09 -11.83
N PHE A 51 9.65 -10.15 -12.63
CA PHE A 51 10.27 -11.45 -12.36
C PHE A 51 11.80 -11.36 -12.49
N GLY A 52 12.50 -11.46 -11.37
CA GLY A 52 13.97 -11.42 -11.33
C GLY A 52 14.57 -10.07 -10.93
N HIS A 53 13.76 -9.06 -10.56
CA HIS A 53 14.26 -7.78 -10.03
C HIS A 53 15.22 -7.95 -8.83
N PHE A 54 15.03 -9.00 -8.03
CA PHE A 54 15.89 -9.35 -6.89
C PHE A 54 17.02 -10.32 -7.23
N ARG A 55 17.07 -10.90 -8.44
CA ARG A 55 18.10 -11.89 -8.83
C ARG A 55 19.52 -11.30 -8.76
N GLY A 56 19.67 -9.99 -8.99
CA GLY A 56 20.95 -9.28 -8.92
C GLY A 56 21.21 -8.52 -7.62
N LYS A 57 20.29 -8.54 -6.66
CA LYS A 57 20.46 -7.86 -5.37
C LYS A 57 20.73 -8.92 -4.29
N PRO A 58 21.89 -8.90 -3.62
CA PRO A 58 22.18 -9.82 -2.52
C PRO A 58 21.39 -9.37 -1.28
N ILE A 59 20.09 -9.66 -1.25
CA ILE A 59 19.25 -9.45 -0.07
C ILE A 59 19.12 -10.81 0.62
N ASP A 60 19.75 -10.93 1.79
CA ASP A 60 19.58 -12.07 2.66
C ASP A 60 18.23 -11.95 3.40
N ALA A 61 17.17 -12.38 2.72
CA ALA A 61 15.82 -12.38 3.27
C ALA A 61 15.70 -13.34 4.47
N LEU A 62 16.51 -14.41 4.52
CA LEU A 62 16.49 -15.38 5.61
C LEU A 62 17.17 -14.80 6.85
N GLY A 63 18.36 -14.23 6.70
CA GLY A 63 19.06 -13.55 7.79
C GLY A 63 18.25 -12.39 8.38
N TYR A 64 17.53 -11.63 7.54
CA TYR A 64 16.62 -10.58 8.01
C TYR A 64 15.45 -11.12 8.85
N VAL A 65 14.85 -12.25 8.42
CA VAL A 65 13.74 -12.88 9.17
C VAL A 65 14.26 -13.51 10.47
N ASP A 66 15.42 -14.15 10.43
CA ASP A 66 16.03 -14.79 11.59
C ASP A 66 16.46 -13.75 12.64
N SER A 67 17.01 -12.60 12.24
CA SER A 67 17.30 -11.51 13.18
C SER A 67 16.03 -11.03 13.88
N LEU A 68 14.93 -10.86 13.13
CA LEU A 68 13.64 -10.43 13.68
C LEU A 68 13.05 -11.45 14.67
N ARG A 69 13.31 -12.75 14.45
CA ARG A 69 12.83 -13.84 15.33
C ARG A 69 13.66 -13.99 16.59
N ASN A 70 14.94 -13.71 16.52
CA ASN A 70 15.84 -13.77 17.68
C ASN A 70 15.66 -12.58 18.63
N ASP A 71 14.94 -11.54 18.19
CA ASP A 71 14.60 -10.36 18.99
C ASP A 71 13.30 -10.52 19.81
N TRP A 72 12.60 -11.67 19.72
CA TRP A 72 11.42 -12.04 20.51
C TRP A 72 11.70 -13.22 21.45
#